data_AF-A0A937QP24-F1
#
_entry.id   AF-A0A937QP24-F1
#
_cell.length_a   1.000
_cell.length_b   1.000
_cell.length_c   1.000
_cell.angle_alpha   90.00
_cell.angle_beta   90.00
_cell.angle_gamma   90.00
#
_symmetry.space_group_name_H-M   'P 1'
#
loop_
_entity.id
_entity.type
_entity.pdbx_description
1 polymer ?
#
loop_
_entity_poly.entity_id
_entity_poly.type
_entity_poly.pdbx_seq_one_letter_code
_entity_poly.pdbx_strand_id
1 'polypeptide(L)'
;MYRSIKELVFDLIHRTSGKIDYKTVTEEVKKHFPKSKWKKTHWSWYRSQITSDRGRYRKLFSYEERRNLRTSQRELSQESNPKGFDDERKVRNRIEEELQKKFYTGRNDRTLTVGHRSNGEAIKHEFDIVSEDKSIIGEVKSDKYTKKAHANTRFPRILAACRYLEIIPAARKMLIFTNEKTYKVMQHDLDGLISSDIEIIHINVG
;
A
#
# COMPACT_ATOMS: atom_id res chain seq x y z
N MET A 1 -14.76 16.87 -34.38
CA MET A 1 -14.44 17.61 -33.13
C MET A 1 -15.19 16.91 -31.98
N TYR A 2 -14.51 16.56 -30.88
CA TYR A 2 -15.16 15.87 -29.75
C TYR A 2 -16.04 16.84 -28.96
N ARG A 3 -17.23 16.40 -28.53
CA ARG A 3 -18.18 17.24 -27.76
C ARG A 3 -17.85 17.24 -26.27
N SER A 4 -17.12 16.23 -25.79
CA SER A 4 -16.70 16.12 -24.39
C SER A 4 -15.38 15.36 -24.22
N ILE A 5 -14.74 15.55 -23.07
CA ILE A 5 -13.54 14.78 -22.65
C ILE A 5 -13.85 13.28 -22.60
N LYS A 6 -15.06 12.89 -22.17
CA LYS A 6 -15.49 11.49 -22.13
C LYS A 6 -15.41 10.83 -23.51
N GLU A 7 -15.97 11.49 -24.53
CA GLU A 7 -15.97 10.98 -25.90
C GLU A 7 -14.55 10.82 -26.42
N LEU A 8 -13.69 11.82 -26.20
CA LEU A 8 -12.28 11.75 -26.56
C LEU A 8 -11.58 10.58 -25.87
N VAL A 9 -11.74 10.44 -24.55
CA VAL A 9 -11.12 9.37 -23.78
C VAL A 9 -11.56 7.99 -24.27
N PHE A 10 -12.85 7.81 -24.58
CA PHE A 10 -13.36 6.52 -25.06
C PHE A 10 -12.83 6.17 -26.43
N ASP A 11 -12.85 7.14 -27.35
CA ASP A 11 -12.32 6.96 -28.70
C ASP A 11 -10.81 6.65 -28.69
N LEU A 12 -10.02 7.33 -27.85
CA LEU A 12 -8.59 7.02 -27.67
C LEU A 12 -8.37 5.58 -27.17
N ILE A 13 -9.17 5.13 -26.20
CA ILE A 13 -9.10 3.75 -25.71
C ILE A 13 -9.40 2.76 -26.83
N HIS A 14 -10.43 3.00 -27.64
CA HIS A 14 -10.78 2.13 -28.76
C HIS A 14 -9.68 2.07 -29.82
N ARG A 15 -9.14 3.22 -30.23
CA ARG A 15 -8.09 3.29 -31.26
C ARG A 15 -6.79 2.60 -30.84
N THR A 16 -6.52 2.55 -29.54
CA THR A 16 -5.33 1.93 -28.97
C THR A 16 -5.56 0.50 -28.48
N SER A 17 -6.77 -0.05 -28.66
CA SER A 17 -7.16 -1.34 -28.06
C SER A 17 -6.87 -1.40 -26.55
N GLY A 18 -7.05 -0.28 -25.84
CA GLY A 18 -6.80 -0.14 -24.41
C GLY A 18 -5.32 -0.04 -23.99
N LYS A 19 -4.38 0.03 -24.95
CA LYS A 19 -2.95 0.22 -24.70
C LYS A 19 -2.61 1.71 -24.69
N ILE A 20 -3.04 2.40 -23.63
CA ILE A 20 -2.84 3.85 -23.50
C ILE A 20 -2.52 4.25 -22.07
N ASP A 21 -1.57 5.19 -21.92
CA ASP A 21 -1.13 5.70 -20.63
C ASP A 21 -1.76 7.07 -20.27
N TYR A 22 -1.50 7.51 -19.03
CA TYR A 22 -2.02 8.79 -18.55
C TYR A 22 -1.44 10.00 -19.31
N LYS A 23 -0.18 9.91 -19.73
CA LYS A 23 0.54 11.03 -20.36
C LYS A 23 -0.08 11.32 -21.73
N THR A 24 -0.23 10.29 -22.55
CA THR A 24 -0.83 10.32 -23.88
C THR A 24 -2.27 10.84 -23.82
N VAL A 25 -3.09 10.31 -22.90
CA VAL A 25 -4.47 10.81 -22.71
C VAL A 25 -4.46 12.29 -22.30
N THR A 26 -3.53 12.71 -21.45
CA THR A 26 -3.44 14.09 -20.98
C THR A 26 -3.05 15.06 -22.08
N GLU A 27 -2.07 14.70 -22.91
CA GLU A 27 -1.65 15.51 -24.06
C GLU A 27 -2.83 15.73 -25.03
N GLU A 28 -3.55 14.67 -25.38
CA GLU A 28 -4.72 14.76 -26.25
C GLU A 28 -5.88 15.54 -25.62
N VAL A 29 -6.16 15.33 -24.33
CA VAL A 29 -7.19 16.11 -23.61
C VAL A 29 -6.83 17.59 -23.57
N LYS A 30 -5.56 17.94 -23.38
CA LYS A 30 -5.12 19.35 -23.36
C LYS A 30 -5.10 19.98 -24.74
N LYS A 31 -4.82 19.22 -25.79
CA LYS A 31 -4.92 19.66 -27.18
C LYS A 31 -6.36 20.02 -27.56
N HIS A 32 -7.32 19.16 -27.22
CA HIS A 32 -8.73 19.36 -27.57
C HIS A 32 -9.51 20.24 -26.56
N PHE A 33 -9.11 20.22 -25.29
CA PHE A 33 -9.74 20.97 -24.21
C PHE A 33 -8.69 21.71 -23.36
N PRO A 34 -8.06 22.79 -23.89
CA PRO A 34 -6.92 23.45 -23.22
C PRO A 34 -7.24 23.96 -21.81
N LYS A 35 -8.45 24.51 -21.63
CA LYS A 35 -8.94 25.05 -20.35
C LYS A 35 -9.45 23.99 -19.37
N SER A 36 -9.37 22.71 -19.71
CA SER A 36 -9.89 21.63 -18.86
C SER A 36 -9.16 21.53 -17.52
N LYS A 37 -9.91 21.20 -16.46
CA LYS A 37 -9.34 20.84 -15.14
C LYS A 37 -8.92 19.37 -15.08
N TRP A 38 -8.47 18.79 -16.20
CA TRP A 38 -8.06 17.39 -16.29
C TRP A 38 -6.94 17.07 -15.29
N LYS A 39 -7.03 15.88 -14.66
CA LYS A 39 -6.15 15.43 -13.56
C LYS A 39 -6.06 13.90 -13.59
N LYS A 40 -5.00 13.35 -12.98
CA LYS A 40 -4.78 11.90 -12.86
C LYS A 40 -5.96 11.14 -12.23
N THR A 41 -6.66 11.76 -11.27
CA THR A 41 -7.85 11.18 -10.63
C THR A 41 -9.01 10.96 -11.62
N HIS A 42 -9.18 11.84 -12.60
CA HIS A 42 -10.19 11.67 -13.66
C HIS A 42 -9.88 10.45 -14.52
N TRP A 43 -8.61 10.26 -14.91
CA TRP A 43 -8.19 9.09 -15.66
C TRP A 43 -8.41 7.79 -14.88
N SER A 44 -8.04 7.77 -13.60
CA SER A 44 -8.30 6.62 -12.73
C SER A 44 -9.79 6.31 -12.58
N TRP A 45 -10.65 7.35 -12.53
CA TRP A 45 -12.10 7.18 -12.49
C TRP A 45 -12.62 6.56 -13.79
N TYR A 46 -12.25 7.07 -14.96
CA TYR A 46 -12.68 6.48 -16.24
C TYR A 46 -12.25 5.02 -16.36
N ARG A 47 -10.99 4.71 -16.05
CA ARG A 47 -10.50 3.34 -16.06
C ARG A 47 -11.32 2.44 -15.14
N SER A 48 -11.61 2.85 -13.90
CA SER A 48 -12.40 2.04 -12.97
C SER A 48 -13.83 1.81 -13.46
N GLN A 49 -14.45 2.81 -14.08
CA GLN A 49 -15.78 2.69 -14.69
C GLN A 49 -15.82 1.74 -15.91
N ILE A 50 -14.68 1.48 -16.53
CA ILE A 50 -14.54 0.58 -17.68
C ILE A 50 -14.13 -0.83 -17.24
N THR A 51 -13.15 -0.93 -16.34
CA THR A 51 -12.54 -2.21 -15.97
C THR A 51 -13.26 -2.93 -14.84
N SER A 52 -13.93 -2.23 -13.93
CA SER A 52 -14.69 -2.84 -12.82
C SER A 52 -15.84 -3.69 -13.35
N ASP A 53 -16.19 -4.76 -12.64
CA ASP A 53 -17.32 -5.63 -13.00
C ASP A 53 -18.67 -4.91 -12.85
N ARG A 54 -18.73 -3.91 -11.97
CA ARG A 54 -19.88 -3.02 -11.79
C ARG A 54 -19.71 -1.65 -12.47
N GLY A 55 -18.71 -1.51 -13.35
CA GLY A 55 -18.39 -0.24 -14.01
C GLY A 55 -19.48 0.20 -14.98
N ARG A 56 -19.87 1.48 -14.93
CA ARG A 56 -20.96 2.04 -15.75
C ARG A 56 -20.72 1.86 -17.26
N TYR A 57 -19.46 1.89 -17.69
CA TYR A 57 -19.09 1.88 -19.09
C TYR A 57 -18.53 0.54 -19.56
N ARG A 58 -18.43 -0.45 -18.68
CA ARG A 58 -17.82 -1.76 -18.97
C ARG A 58 -18.33 -2.39 -20.28
N LYS A 59 -19.63 -2.35 -20.52
CA LYS A 59 -20.28 -2.98 -21.69
C LYS A 59 -19.95 -2.28 -23.01
N LEU A 60 -19.42 -1.06 -22.98
CA LEU A 60 -18.99 -0.33 -24.18
C LEU A 60 -17.60 -0.75 -24.66
N PHE A 61 -16.85 -1.51 -23.85
CA PHE A 61 -15.47 -1.88 -24.15
C PHE A 61 -15.31 -3.40 -24.25
N SER A 62 -14.50 -3.83 -25.21
CA SER A 62 -14.18 -5.22 -25.43
C SER A 62 -13.47 -5.82 -24.21
N TYR A 63 -13.45 -7.15 -24.13
CA TYR A 63 -12.68 -7.83 -23.09
C TYR A 63 -11.19 -7.48 -23.17
N GLU A 64 -10.65 -7.41 -24.38
CA GLU A 64 -9.24 -7.11 -24.63
C GLU A 64 -8.86 -5.69 -24.17
N GLU A 65 -9.65 -4.68 -24.53
CA GLU A 65 -9.43 -3.29 -24.09
C GLU A 65 -9.43 -3.19 -22.56
N ARG A 66 -10.41 -3.84 -21.92
CA ARG A 66 -10.51 -3.88 -20.45
C ARG A 66 -9.31 -4.58 -19.81
N ARG A 67 -8.80 -5.64 -20.44
CA ARG A 67 -7.60 -6.34 -19.98
C ARG A 67 -6.35 -5.45 -20.09
N ASN A 68 -6.13 -4.80 -21.23
CA ASN A 68 -4.97 -3.95 -21.46
C ASN A 68 -4.94 -2.72 -20.53
N LEU A 69 -6.10 -2.13 -20.26
CA LEU A 69 -6.24 -1.05 -19.29
C LEU A 69 -5.91 -1.48 -17.85
N ARG A 70 -6.17 -2.74 -17.47
CA ARG A 70 -5.79 -3.32 -16.17
C ARG A 70 -4.29 -3.59 -16.09
N THR A 71 -3.68 -4.09 -17.17
CA THR A 71 -2.22 -4.35 -17.20
C THR A 71 -1.43 -3.06 -17.06
N SER A 72 -1.82 -2.01 -17.79
CA SER A 72 -1.23 -0.67 -17.70
C SER A 72 -1.39 -0.06 -16.30
N GLN A 73 -2.42 -0.46 -15.54
CA GLN A 73 -2.58 -0.07 -14.14
C GLN A 73 -1.51 -0.74 -13.26
N ARG A 74 -1.18 -2.01 -13.46
CA ARG A 74 -0.14 -2.71 -12.69
C ARG A 74 1.25 -2.12 -12.94
N GLU A 75 1.58 -1.79 -14.18
CA GLU A 75 2.86 -1.15 -14.54
C GLU A 75 2.97 0.26 -13.92
N LEU A 76 1.91 1.07 -14.01
CA LEU A 76 1.87 2.38 -13.33
C LEU A 76 1.84 2.27 -11.79
N SER A 77 1.35 1.15 -11.24
CA SER A 77 1.38 0.89 -9.79
C SER A 77 2.79 0.57 -9.29
N GLN A 78 3.65 0.02 -10.15
CA GLN A 78 5.06 -0.19 -9.84
C GLN A 78 5.85 1.14 -9.84
N GLU A 79 5.47 2.12 -10.66
CA GLU A 79 6.08 3.47 -10.66
C GLU A 79 5.54 4.42 -9.58
N SER A 80 4.31 4.22 -9.10
CA SER A 80 3.72 5.03 -8.03
C SER A 80 3.59 4.27 -6.72
N ASN A 81 4.65 3.59 -6.29
CA ASN A 81 4.70 3.06 -4.93
C ASN A 81 4.77 4.26 -3.96
N PRO A 82 3.80 4.44 -3.05
CA PRO A 82 3.94 5.44 -2.01
C PRO A 82 5.20 5.09 -1.21
N LYS A 83 6.00 6.11 -0.86
CA LYS A 83 7.34 5.97 -0.26
C LYS A 83 7.42 4.93 0.88
N GLY A 84 6.34 4.72 1.64
CA GLY A 84 6.26 3.69 2.68
C GLY A 84 6.33 2.23 2.19
N PHE A 85 5.78 1.92 1.00
CA PHE A 85 5.78 0.55 0.45
C PHE A 85 7.15 0.14 -0.09
N ASP A 86 7.96 1.11 -0.53
CA ASP A 86 9.36 0.87 -0.90
C ASP A 86 10.23 0.63 0.34
N ASP A 87 10.04 1.45 1.39
CA ASP A 87 10.72 1.30 2.67
C ASP A 87 10.42 -0.06 3.33
N GLU A 88 9.15 -0.48 3.38
CA GLU A 88 8.75 -1.82 3.86
C GLU A 88 9.45 -2.95 3.10
N ARG A 89 9.52 -2.85 1.76
CA ARG A 89 10.20 -3.85 0.93
C ARG A 89 11.70 -3.88 1.18
N LYS A 90 12.35 -2.71 1.26
CA LYS A 90 13.78 -2.61 1.58
C LYS A 90 14.09 -3.17 2.97
N VAL A 91 13.26 -2.87 3.97
CA VAL A 91 13.36 -3.44 5.31
C VAL A 91 13.26 -4.96 5.23
N ARG A 92 12.25 -5.50 4.54
CA ARG A 92 12.07 -6.96 4.41
C ARG A 92 13.30 -7.61 3.81
N ASN A 93 13.76 -7.13 2.65
CA ASN A 93 14.93 -7.70 1.96
C ASN A 93 16.16 -7.70 2.88
N ARG A 94 16.38 -6.61 3.64
CA ARG A 94 17.51 -6.52 4.57
C ARG A 94 17.41 -7.52 5.72
N ILE A 95 16.21 -7.76 6.24
CA ILE A 95 15.97 -8.77 7.27
C ILE A 95 16.08 -10.19 6.70
N GLU A 96 15.67 -10.42 5.46
CA GLU A 96 15.88 -11.70 4.75
C GLU A 96 17.36 -12.05 4.65
N GLU A 97 18.18 -11.08 4.25
CA GLU A 97 19.62 -11.21 4.16
C GLU A 97 20.26 -11.47 5.53
N GLU A 98 19.89 -10.70 6.54
CA GLU A 98 20.45 -10.81 7.89
C GLU A 98 20.11 -12.14 8.56
N LEU A 99 18.86 -12.59 8.43
CA LEU A 99 18.36 -13.79 9.11
C LEU A 99 18.46 -15.05 8.27
N GLN A 100 18.90 -14.94 7.01
CA GLN A 100 18.91 -16.02 6.02
C GLN A 100 17.58 -16.79 5.97
N LYS A 101 16.46 -16.06 6.16
CA LYS A 101 15.10 -16.60 6.18
C LYS A 101 14.27 -15.94 5.10
N LYS A 102 13.33 -16.70 4.53
CA LYS A 102 12.35 -16.19 3.56
C LYS A 102 11.08 -15.73 4.28
N PHE A 103 10.54 -14.59 3.86
CA PHE A 103 9.23 -14.11 4.31
C PHE A 103 8.20 -14.19 3.20
N TYR A 104 6.92 -14.21 3.59
CA TYR A 104 5.83 -14.19 2.64
C TYR A 104 5.77 -12.86 1.88
N THR A 105 5.40 -12.94 0.59
CA THR A 105 5.28 -11.78 -0.30
C THR A 105 3.82 -11.44 -0.65
N GLY A 106 2.89 -12.37 -0.44
CA GLY A 106 1.45 -12.18 -0.67
C GLY A 106 0.73 -11.54 0.53
N ARG A 107 -0.32 -10.74 0.26
CA ARG A 107 -1.14 -10.13 1.33
C ARG A 107 -1.85 -11.16 2.21
N ASN A 108 -2.42 -12.19 1.58
CA ASN A 108 -3.19 -13.22 2.30
C ASN A 108 -2.28 -14.06 3.21
N ASP A 109 -1.04 -14.29 2.80
CA ASP A 109 -0.08 -15.13 3.52
C ASP A 109 0.49 -14.44 4.76
N ARG A 110 0.43 -13.10 4.80
CA ARG A 110 0.85 -12.27 5.93
C ARG A 110 -0.29 -11.91 6.88
N THR A 111 -1.49 -12.40 6.62
CA THR A 111 -2.67 -12.09 7.44
C THR A 111 -2.83 -13.12 8.55
N LEU A 112 -2.77 -12.68 9.81
CA LEU A 112 -2.94 -13.52 10.99
C LEU A 112 -4.15 -13.07 11.82
N THR A 113 -4.72 -13.99 12.61
CA THR A 113 -5.80 -13.69 13.53
C THR A 113 -5.24 -13.10 14.82
N VAL A 114 -5.61 -11.87 15.15
CA VAL A 114 -5.16 -11.13 16.35
C VAL A 114 -6.23 -11.07 17.44
N GLY A 115 -7.33 -11.79 17.28
CA GLY A 115 -8.39 -11.88 18.29
C GLY A 115 -9.74 -12.26 17.70
N HIS A 116 -10.76 -12.22 18.55
CA HIS A 116 -12.15 -12.45 18.17
C HIS A 116 -13.02 -11.33 18.73
N ARG A 117 -13.99 -10.88 17.94
CA ARG A 117 -15.03 -9.95 18.38
C ARG A 117 -16.01 -10.64 19.33
N SER A 118 -16.83 -9.87 20.03
CA SER A 118 -17.89 -10.41 20.90
C SER A 118 -18.94 -11.25 20.16
N ASN A 119 -19.09 -11.06 18.84
CA ASN A 119 -19.94 -11.87 17.98
C ASN A 119 -19.23 -13.14 17.43
N GLY A 120 -18.02 -13.44 17.91
CA GLY A 120 -17.23 -14.61 17.48
C GLY A 120 -16.43 -14.41 16.18
N GLU A 121 -16.59 -13.30 15.47
CA GLU A 121 -15.85 -13.06 14.23
C GLU A 121 -14.35 -12.82 14.50
N ALA A 122 -13.50 -13.50 13.73
CA ALA A 122 -12.06 -13.32 13.81
C ALA A 122 -11.64 -11.91 13.39
N ILE A 123 -10.81 -11.26 14.21
CA ILE A 123 -10.12 -10.03 13.86
C ILE A 123 -8.83 -10.42 13.15
N LYS A 124 -8.70 -10.02 11.90
CA LYS A 124 -7.52 -10.30 11.08
C LYS A 124 -6.67 -9.05 10.94
N HIS A 125 -5.35 -9.23 11.00
CA HIS A 125 -4.37 -8.18 10.78
C HIS A 125 -3.32 -8.67 9.77
N GLU A 126 -2.96 -7.80 8.82
CA GLU A 126 -1.90 -8.07 7.85
C GLU A 126 -0.61 -7.46 8.38
N PHE A 127 0.37 -8.30 8.70
CA PHE A 127 1.69 -7.87 9.17
C PHE A 127 2.62 -7.54 7.99
N ASP A 128 3.57 -6.64 8.20
CA ASP A 128 4.53 -6.27 7.15
C ASP A 128 5.53 -7.39 6.86
N ILE A 129 5.88 -8.16 7.90
CA ILE A 129 6.86 -9.24 7.91
C ILE A 129 6.24 -10.45 8.62
N VAL A 130 6.19 -11.60 7.93
CA VAL A 130 5.78 -12.89 8.49
C VAL A 130 6.63 -13.97 7.82
N SER A 131 7.41 -14.71 8.61
CA SER A 131 8.24 -15.80 8.07
C SER A 131 7.37 -16.97 7.63
N GLU A 132 7.87 -17.81 6.72
CA GLU A 132 7.10 -18.97 6.23
C GLU A 132 6.65 -19.90 7.37
N ASP A 133 7.48 -20.08 8.39
CA ASP A 133 7.19 -20.85 9.60
C ASP A 133 6.37 -20.09 10.66
N LYS A 134 6.04 -18.81 10.41
CA LYS A 134 5.37 -17.87 11.32
C LYS A 134 6.08 -17.67 12.67
N SER A 135 7.34 -18.12 12.80
CA SER A 135 8.14 -17.92 14.00
C SER A 135 8.63 -16.49 14.16
N ILE A 136 8.64 -15.71 13.09
CA ILE A 136 9.05 -14.31 13.07
C ILE A 136 7.92 -13.47 12.49
N ILE A 137 7.56 -12.43 13.23
CA ILE A 137 6.59 -11.42 12.80
C ILE A 137 7.15 -10.03 13.02
N GLY A 138 6.72 -9.07 12.19
CA GLY A 138 7.13 -7.69 12.38
C GLY A 138 6.23 -6.66 11.70
N GLU A 139 6.31 -5.46 12.25
CA GLU A 139 5.60 -4.26 11.81
C GLU A 139 6.62 -3.17 11.47
N VAL A 140 6.47 -2.54 10.32
CA VAL A 140 7.34 -1.46 9.85
C VAL A 140 6.62 -0.13 10.03
N LYS A 141 7.37 0.87 10.50
CA LYS A 141 6.87 2.23 10.72
C LYS A 141 7.82 3.22 10.05
N SER A 142 7.37 3.73 8.91
CA SER A 142 8.11 4.69 8.06
C SER A 142 7.68 6.14 8.23
N ASP A 143 6.74 6.41 9.14
CA ASP A 143 6.28 7.75 9.46
C ASP A 143 7.41 8.64 9.99
N LYS A 144 7.55 9.83 9.38
CA LYS A 144 8.42 10.88 9.92
C LYS A 144 7.89 11.39 11.25
N TYR A 145 8.76 11.53 12.24
CA TYR A 145 8.39 12.14 13.52
C TYR A 145 7.83 13.56 13.35
N THR A 146 6.76 13.86 14.10
CA THR A 146 6.24 15.22 14.25
C THR A 146 6.02 15.52 15.72
N LYS A 147 6.18 16.78 16.14
CA LYS A 147 5.96 17.20 17.55
C LYS A 147 4.53 16.93 18.06
N LYS A 148 3.59 16.70 17.15
CA LYS A 148 2.19 16.34 17.46
C LYS A 148 1.94 14.82 17.40
N ALA A 149 2.97 13.97 17.43
CA ALA A 149 2.81 12.51 17.27
C ALA A 149 1.86 11.89 18.31
N HIS A 150 1.88 12.37 19.56
CA HIS A 150 0.97 11.92 20.61
C HIS A 150 -0.45 12.48 20.45
N ALA A 151 -0.56 13.69 19.91
CA ALA A 151 -1.85 14.36 19.67
C ALA A 151 -2.50 13.97 18.34
N ASN A 152 -1.85 13.12 17.54
CA ASN A 152 -2.38 12.62 16.27
C ASN A 152 -2.46 11.09 16.28
N THR A 153 -2.80 10.50 15.13
CA THR A 153 -3.05 9.06 15.02
C THR A 153 -1.78 8.20 15.00
N ARG A 154 -0.57 8.78 15.00
CA ARG A 154 0.68 8.04 14.82
C ARG A 154 1.08 7.24 16.04
N PHE A 155 1.13 7.88 17.21
CA PHE A 155 1.47 7.16 18.45
C PHE A 155 0.43 6.07 18.78
N PRO A 156 -0.89 6.33 18.71
CA PRO A 156 -1.90 5.27 18.87
C PRO A 156 -1.76 4.11 17.87
N ARG A 157 -1.35 4.38 16.62
CA ARG A 157 -1.10 3.31 15.62
C ARG A 157 0.12 2.47 15.95
N ILE A 158 1.16 3.07 16.53
CA ILE A 158 2.35 2.34 17.00
C ILE A 158 1.95 1.43 18.18
N LEU A 159 1.21 1.97 19.16
CA LEU A 159 0.70 1.15 20.27
C LEU A 159 -0.21 0.02 19.80
N ALA A 160 -1.08 0.28 18.82
CA ALA A 160 -1.91 -0.76 18.22
C ALA A 160 -1.08 -1.86 17.55
N ALA A 161 0.00 -1.49 16.84
CA ALA A 161 0.93 -2.45 16.24
C ALA A 161 1.64 -3.29 17.31
N CYS A 162 2.12 -2.67 18.39
CA CYS A 162 2.67 -3.39 19.55
C CYS A 162 1.66 -4.38 20.10
N ARG A 163 0.40 -3.95 20.30
CA ARG A 163 -0.65 -4.82 20.82
C ARG A 163 -0.91 -6.03 19.93
N TYR A 164 -0.88 -5.87 18.61
CA TYR A 164 -1.02 -7.00 17.69
C TYR A 164 0.17 -7.95 17.75
N LEU A 165 1.40 -7.44 17.85
CA LEU A 165 2.60 -8.26 18.03
C LEU A 165 2.56 -9.06 19.33
N GLU A 166 2.10 -8.46 20.44
CA GLU A 166 1.97 -9.13 21.74
C GLU A 166 1.07 -10.37 21.66
N ILE A 167 -0.07 -10.26 20.96
CA ILE A 167 -1.10 -11.30 20.92
C ILE A 167 -0.64 -12.52 20.11
N ILE A 168 0.17 -12.34 19.07
CA ILE A 168 0.57 -13.44 18.21
C ILE A 168 1.68 -14.28 18.88
N PRO A 169 1.52 -15.61 18.96
CA PRO A 169 2.59 -16.48 19.41
C PRO A 169 3.65 -16.61 18.31
N ALA A 170 4.75 -15.90 18.47
CA ALA A 170 5.92 -15.96 17.59
C ALA A 170 7.20 -15.97 18.44
N ALA A 171 8.23 -16.67 17.97
CA ALA A 171 9.52 -16.77 18.66
C ALA A 171 10.28 -15.43 18.63
N ARG A 172 10.08 -14.63 17.58
CA ARG A 172 10.65 -13.28 17.46
C ARG A 172 9.61 -12.30 16.95
N LYS A 173 9.48 -11.17 17.64
CA LYS A 173 8.51 -10.11 17.34
C LYS A 173 9.27 -8.80 17.18
N MET A 174 9.04 -8.08 16.10
CA MET A 174 9.84 -6.88 15.80
C MET A 174 8.95 -5.68 15.49
N LEU A 175 9.21 -4.55 16.15
CA LEU A 175 8.72 -3.24 15.73
C LEU A 175 9.88 -2.48 15.09
N ILE A 176 9.78 -2.26 13.78
CA ILE A 176 10.89 -1.74 12.98
C ILE A 176 10.58 -0.31 12.55
N PHE A 177 11.50 0.60 12.83
CA PHE A 177 11.43 1.99 12.39
C PHE A 177 12.42 2.23 11.26
N THR A 178 11.99 2.95 10.22
CA THR A 178 12.90 3.40 9.15
C THR A 178 13.37 4.84 9.32
N ASN A 179 12.79 5.57 10.27
CA ASN A 179 13.19 6.93 10.61
C ASN A 179 13.88 6.96 11.99
N GLU A 180 15.15 7.32 12.01
CA GLU A 180 15.98 7.37 13.22
C GLU A 180 15.38 8.26 14.31
N LYS A 181 14.85 9.43 13.94
CA LYS A 181 14.25 10.36 14.90
C LYS A 181 12.99 9.78 15.53
N THR A 182 12.13 9.15 14.73
CA THR A 182 10.96 8.42 15.26
C THR A 182 11.40 7.29 16.18
N TYR A 183 12.39 6.48 15.77
CA TYR A 183 12.93 5.40 16.58
C TYR A 183 13.40 5.88 17.97
N LYS A 184 14.26 6.90 18.03
CA LYS A 184 14.81 7.39 19.31
C LYS A 184 13.73 7.89 20.27
N VAL A 185 12.74 8.61 19.75
CA VAL A 185 11.63 9.11 20.58
C VAL A 185 10.76 7.95 21.05
N MET A 186 10.39 7.05 20.14
CA MET A 186 9.52 5.91 20.48
C MET A 186 10.20 4.90 21.39
N GLN A 187 11.52 4.73 21.31
CA GLN A 187 12.26 3.86 22.22
C GLN A 187 12.12 4.35 23.67
N HIS A 188 12.22 5.66 23.89
CA HIS A 188 11.98 6.26 25.20
C HIS A 188 10.50 6.15 25.60
N ASP A 189 9.58 6.50 24.70
CA ASP A 189 8.16 6.59 25.03
C ASP A 189 7.47 5.24 25.22
N LEU A 190 8.00 4.17 24.61
CA LEU A 190 7.47 2.81 24.73
C LEU A 190 8.12 2.03 25.88
N ASP A 191 9.19 2.56 26.49
CA ASP A 191 9.89 1.91 27.59
C ASP A 191 8.92 1.67 28.77
N GLY A 192 8.89 0.43 29.25
CA GLY A 192 7.94 -0.03 30.26
C GLY A 192 6.46 -0.06 29.86
N LEU A 193 6.07 0.38 28.66
CA LEU A 193 4.68 0.36 28.18
C LEU A 193 4.34 -0.86 27.32
N ILE A 194 5.33 -1.43 26.63
CA ILE A 194 5.15 -2.58 25.76
C ILE A 194 5.86 -3.81 26.32
N SER A 195 5.41 -4.98 25.91
CA SER A 195 6.07 -6.23 26.28
C SER A 195 7.54 -6.28 25.82
N SER A 196 8.41 -6.78 26.70
CA SER A 196 9.86 -6.92 26.46
C SER A 196 10.20 -8.01 25.43
N ASP A 197 9.23 -8.80 25.00
CA ASP A 197 9.37 -9.79 23.91
C ASP A 197 9.31 -9.15 22.51
N ILE A 198 8.97 -7.85 22.42
CA ILE A 198 9.00 -7.06 21.19
C ILE A 198 10.35 -6.36 21.07
N GLU A 199 11.11 -6.75 20.05
CA GLU A 199 12.37 -6.10 19.70
C GLU A 199 12.10 -4.80 18.94
N ILE A 200 12.58 -3.67 19.46
CA ILE A 200 12.50 -2.39 18.76
C ILE A 200 13.77 -2.17 17.95
N ILE A 201 13.64 -2.13 16.62
CA ILE A 201 14.78 -2.10 15.69
C ILE A 201 14.72 -0.81 14.85
N HIS A 202 15.89 -0.25 14.52
CA HIS A 202 16.01 0.79 13.50
C HIS A 202 16.74 0.26 12.27
N ILE A 203 16.11 0.38 11.11
CA ILE A 203 16.71 0.00 9.83
C ILE A 203 16.72 1.22 8.90
N ASN A 204 17.92 1.72 8.59
CA ASN A 204 18.08 2.77 7.60
C ASN A 204 17.90 2.20 6.18
N VAL A 205 16.97 2.77 5.41
CA VAL A 205 16.61 2.32 4.05
C VAL A 205 16.85 3.37 2.96
N GLY A 206 17.53 4.47 3.28
CA GLY A 206 17.96 5.51 2.31
C GLY A 206 16.83 6.41 1.82
#